data_AF-A0A2L0UBX6-F1
#
_entry.id   AF-A0A2L0UBX6-F1
#
_cell.length_a   1.000
_cell.length_b   1.000
_cell.length_c   1.000
_cell.angle_alpha   90.00
_cell.angle_beta   90.00
_cell.angle_gamma   90.00
#
_symmetry.space_group_name_H-M   'P 1'
#
loop_
_entity.id
_entity.type
_entity.pdbx_description
1 polymer ?
#
loop_
_entity_poly.entity_id
_entity_poly.type
_entity_poly.pdbx_seq_one_letter_code
_entity_poly.pdbx_strand_id
1 'polypeptide(L)'
;MMPEEYVALTILLLTIIFLPAVCLFVTRQAAEGLITRNAAAGIRTKHTQASDEAWISGHKAALLALRKMMPIAGTGIIAALSAQVLIGGQAGPLVAFAALLAQT
;
A
#
# COMPACT_ATOMS: atom_id res chain seq x y z
N MET A 1 -22.25 -18.84 -10.33
CA MET A 1 -21.94 -17.43 -10.05
C MET A 1 -21.13 -17.40 -8.76
N MET A 2 -19.96 -16.77 -8.73
CA MET A 2 -19.17 -16.67 -7.50
C MET A 2 -19.95 -15.83 -6.48
N PRO A 3 -20.04 -16.24 -5.20
CA PRO A 3 -20.68 -15.41 -4.20
C PRO A 3 -20.00 -14.05 -4.07
N GLU A 4 -20.79 -13.01 -3.83
CA GLU A 4 -20.35 -11.61 -3.77
C GLU A 4 -19.24 -11.37 -2.73
N GLU A 5 -19.26 -12.10 -1.62
CA GLU A 5 -18.22 -12.03 -0.58
C GLU A 5 -16.84 -12.45 -1.10
N TYR A 6 -16.76 -13.43 -2.00
CA TYR A 6 -15.49 -13.86 -2.57
C TYR A 6 -14.97 -12.86 -3.61
N VAL A 7 -15.87 -12.22 -4.36
CA VAL A 7 -15.51 -11.15 -5.29
C VAL A 7 -14.95 -9.96 -4.52
N ALA A 8 -15.65 -9.51 -3.48
CA ALA A 8 -15.21 -8.41 -2.62
C ALA A 8 -13.87 -8.72 -1.94
N LEU A 9 -13.74 -9.91 -1.34
CA LEU A 9 -12.50 -10.35 -0.72
C LEU A 9 -11.34 -10.35 -1.72
N THR A 10 -11.53 -10.89 -2.92
CA THR A 10 -10.49 -10.93 -3.95
C THR A 10 -10.02 -9.53 -4.33
N ILE A 11 -10.94 -8.59 -4.57
CA ILE A 11 -10.61 -7.19 -4.90
C ILE A 11 -9.84 -6.54 -3.76
N LEU A 12 -10.26 -6.74 -2.51
CA LEU A 12 -9.60 -6.15 -1.34
C LEU A 12 -8.20 -6.74 -1.14
N LEU A 13 -8.02 -8.05 -1.26
CA LEU A 13 -6.70 -8.68 -1.15
C LEU A 13 -5.73 -8.18 -2.23
N LEU A 14 -6.20 -8.06 -3.47
CA LEU A 14 -5.40 -7.46 -4.54
C LEU A 14 -5.02 -6.02 -4.19
N THR A 15 -5.97 -5.22 -3.69
CA THR A 15 -5.71 -3.83 -3.29
C THR A 15 -4.69 -3.75 -2.15
N ILE A 16 -4.78 -4.64 -1.15
CA ILE A 16 -3.83 -4.72 -0.04
C ILE A 16 -2.41 -5.02 -0.52
N ILE A 17 -2.26 -5.81 -1.58
CA ILE A 17 -0.95 -6.13 -2.18
C ILE A 17 -0.46 -4.97 -3.05
N PHE A 18 -1.30 -4.49 -3.96
CA PHE A 18 -0.89 -3.54 -4.99
C PHE A 18 -0.59 -2.16 -4.44
N LEU A 19 -1.36 -1.67 -3.48
CA LEU A 19 -1.17 -0.33 -2.91
C LEU A 19 0.25 -0.15 -2.32
N PRO A 20 0.70 -0.94 -1.33
CA PRO A 20 2.06 -0.80 -0.79
C PRO A 20 3.13 -1.12 -1.83
N ALA A 21 2.90 -2.08 -2.74
CA ALA A 21 3.86 -2.39 -3.79
C ALA A 21 4.13 -1.18 -4.71
N VAL A 22 3.08 -0.50 -5.17
CA VAL A 22 3.19 0.69 -6.02
C VAL A 22 3.80 1.86 -5.24
N CYS A 23 3.34 2.11 -4.01
CA CYS A 23 3.87 3.20 -3.18
C CYS A 23 5.36 3.03 -2.88
N LEU A 24 5.79 1.81 -2.51
CA LEU A 24 7.19 1.49 -2.26
C LEU A 24 8.01 1.59 -3.54
N PHE A 25 7.52 1.05 -4.66
CA PHE A 25 8.23 1.10 -5.93
C PHE A 25 8.50 2.53 -6.37
N VAL A 26 7.46 3.37 -6.46
CA VAL A 26 7.60 4.77 -6.91
C VAL A 26 8.50 5.57 -5.97
N THR A 27 8.32 5.40 -4.66
CA THR A 27 9.14 6.12 -3.67
C THR A 27 10.59 5.69 -3.73
N ARG A 28 10.86 4.40 -3.94
CA ARG A 28 12.22 3.88 -4.07
C ARG A 28 12.91 4.43 -5.31
N GLN A 29 12.22 4.43 -6.46
CA GLN A 29 12.74 4.98 -7.70
C GLN A 29 13.11 6.47 -7.55
N ALA A 30 12.27 7.25 -6.86
CA ALA A 30 12.58 8.66 -6.55
C ALA A 30 13.75 8.80 -5.54
N ALA A 31 13.84 7.93 -4.53
CA ALA A 31 14.91 7.92 -3.53
C ALA A 31 16.28 7.49 -4.11
N GLU A 32 16.28 6.70 -5.17
CA GLU A 32 17.47 6.27 -5.94
C GLU A 32 17.82 7.25 -7.06
N GLY A 33 17.03 8.32 -7.27
CA GLY A 33 17.26 9.33 -8.29
C GLY A 33 16.88 8.91 -9.72
N LEU A 34 16.20 7.77 -9.87
CA LEU A 34 15.75 7.22 -11.16
C LEU A 34 14.51 7.95 -11.71
N ILE A 35 13.66 8.45 -10.81
CA ILE A 35 12.57 9.37 -11.13
C ILE A 35 13.00 10.77 -10.69
N THR A 36 13.20 11.66 -11.66
CA THR A 36 13.48 13.08 -11.41
C THR A 36 12.21 13.82 -10.97
N ARG A 37 12.37 15.02 -10.41
CA ARG A 37 11.23 15.89 -10.04
C ARG A 37 10.32 16.08 -11.25
N ASN A 38 9.06 15.67 -11.12
CA ASN A 38 8.08 15.78 -12.19
C ASN A 38 6.67 16.04 -11.65
N ALA A 39 5.73 16.29 -12.55
CA ALA A 39 4.33 16.57 -12.22
C ALA A 39 3.46 15.31 -12.11
N ALA A 40 3.97 14.11 -12.42
CA ALA A 40 3.19 12.89 -12.57
C ALA A 40 3.28 11.93 -11.36
N ALA A 41 4.46 11.72 -10.77
CA ALA A 41 4.70 10.69 -9.76
C ALA A 41 5.59 11.16 -8.60
N GLY A 42 5.31 10.69 -7.38
CA GLY A 42 6.07 10.98 -6.16
C GLY A 42 5.35 11.89 -5.16
N ILE A 43 5.98 12.11 -4.00
CA ILE A 43 5.50 13.00 -2.94
C ILE A 43 5.84 14.43 -3.35
N ARG A 44 4.81 15.23 -3.65
CA ARG A 44 4.93 16.60 -4.17
C ARG A 44 4.55 17.60 -3.10
N THR A 45 5.55 18.08 -2.39
CA THR A 45 5.44 19.16 -1.40
C THR A 45 6.36 20.31 -1.82
N LYS A 46 6.10 21.52 -1.31
CA LYS A 46 6.99 22.68 -1.54
C LYS A 46 8.45 22.35 -1.21
N HIS A 47 8.68 21.50 -0.21
CA HIS A 47 10.01 21.08 0.20
C HIS A 47 10.64 20.09 -0.80
N THR A 48 9.96 19.00 -1.14
CA THR A 48 10.48 17.97 -2.06
C THR A 48 10.70 18.48 -3.48
N GLN A 49 10.01 19.54 -3.90
CA GLN A 49 10.18 20.16 -5.22
C GLN A 49 11.26 21.25 -5.27
N ALA A 50 11.87 21.64 -4.14
CA ALA A 50 12.81 22.76 -4.09
C ALA A 50 14.15 22.48 -4.78
N SER A 51 14.67 21.26 -4.69
CA SER A 51 15.92 20.83 -5.32
C SER A 51 15.95 19.30 -5.52
N ASP A 52 16.94 18.76 -6.25
CA ASP A 52 17.01 17.32 -6.55
C ASP A 52 17.45 16.58 -5.29
N GLU A 53 18.30 17.22 -4.50
CA GLU A 53 18.68 16.79 -3.16
C GLU A 53 17.47 16.75 -2.23
N ALA A 54 16.60 17.77 -2.27
CA ALA A 54 15.37 17.80 -1.48
C ALA A 54 14.38 16.71 -1.92
N TRP A 55 14.29 16.44 -3.23
CA TRP A 55 13.51 15.34 -3.78
C TRP A 55 13.98 13.98 -3.27
N ILE A 56 15.28 13.68 -3.45
CA ILE A 56 15.88 12.41 -3.04
C ILE A 56 15.79 12.21 -1.52
N SER A 57 16.15 13.23 -0.74
CA SER A 57 16.14 13.15 0.72
C SER A 57 14.73 12.93 1.29
N GLY A 58 13.73 13.64 0.76
CA GLY A 58 12.33 13.45 1.15
C GLY A 58 11.82 12.05 0.85
N HIS A 59 12.13 11.50 -0.33
CA HIS A 59 11.72 10.14 -0.68
C HIS A 59 12.48 9.07 0.11
N LYS A 60 13.76 9.27 0.44
CA LYS A 60 14.49 8.38 1.37
C LYS A 60 13.86 8.33 2.76
N ALA A 61 13.44 9.48 3.29
CA ALA A 61 12.75 9.55 4.57
C ALA A 61 11.37 8.85 4.52
N ALA A 62 10.60 9.10 3.46
CA ALA A 62 9.29 8.47 3.26
C ALA A 62 9.38 6.94 3.12
N LEU A 63 10.43 6.43 2.48
CA LEU A 63 10.63 4.99 2.27
C LEU A 63 10.73 4.22 3.59
N LEU A 64 11.29 4.82 4.64
CA LEU A 64 11.34 4.20 5.97
C LEU A 64 9.93 4.00 6.56
N ALA A 65 9.06 5.00 6.41
CA ALA A 65 7.67 4.91 6.85
C ALA A 65 6.89 3.88 6.04
N LEU A 66 7.02 3.92 4.71
CA LEU A 66 6.32 3.02 3.77
C LEU A 66 6.69 1.54 3.97
N ARG A 67 7.90 1.23 4.42
CA ARG A 67 8.30 -0.17 4.74
C ARG A 67 7.40 -0.83 5.78
N LYS A 68 6.75 -0.04 6.66
CA LYS A 68 5.80 -0.56 7.65
C LYS A 68 4.50 -1.08 7.03
N MET A 69 4.16 -0.67 5.81
CA MET A 69 2.95 -1.17 5.15
C MET A 69 3.03 -2.68 4.86
N MET A 70 4.23 -3.21 4.53
CA MET A 70 4.40 -4.63 4.19
C MET A 70 4.01 -5.61 5.31
N PRO A 71 4.51 -5.47 6.55
CA PRO A 71 4.08 -6.35 7.64
C PRO A 71 2.58 -6.18 7.97
N ILE A 72 2.02 -4.96 7.87
CA ILE A 72 0.58 -4.73 8.11
C ILE A 72 -0.27 -5.40 7.03
N ALA A 73 0.13 -5.28 5.76
CA ALA A 73 -0.50 -5.97 4.64
C ALA A 73 -0.48 -7.49 4.83
N GLY A 74 0.69 -8.04 5.18
CA GLY A 74 0.88 -9.47 5.40
C GLY A 74 0.01 -10.02 6.53
N THR A 75 -0.01 -9.37 7.69
CA THR A 75 -0.86 -9.79 8.82
C THR A 75 -2.34 -9.63 8.50
N GLY A 76 -2.71 -8.56 7.78
CA GLY A 76 -4.07 -8.31 7.31
C GLY A 76 -4.61 -9.36 6.35
N ILE A 77 -3.81 -9.79 5.37
CA ILE A 77 -4.16 -10.87 4.43
C ILE A 77 -4.41 -12.17 5.18
N ILE A 78 -3.51 -12.54 6.09
CA ILE A 78 -3.64 -13.77 6.90
C ILE A 78 -4.91 -13.71 7.74
N ALA A 79 -5.18 -12.58 8.40
CA ALA A 79 -6.37 -12.39 9.22
C ALA A 79 -7.66 -12.48 8.39
N ALA A 80 -7.70 -11.83 7.21
CA ALA A 80 -8.88 -11.83 6.34
C ALA A 80 -9.19 -13.23 5.79
N LEU A 81 -8.18 -13.95 5.32
CA LEU A 81 -8.33 -15.33 4.86
C LEU A 81 -8.79 -16.26 6.00
N SER A 82 -8.21 -16.11 7.19
CA SER A 82 -8.61 -16.89 8.36
C SER A 82 -10.06 -16.62 8.75
N ALA A 83 -10.48 -15.35 8.75
CA ALA A 83 -11.86 -14.96 9.02
C ALA A 83 -12.84 -15.54 7.99
N GLN A 84 -12.46 -15.54 6.71
CA GLN A 84 -13.29 -16.15 5.67
C GLN A 84 -13.45 -17.66 5.86
N VAL A 85 -12.37 -18.37 6.23
CA VAL A 85 -12.39 -19.83 6.38
C VAL A 85 -13.12 -20.26 7.65
N LEU A 86 -12.94 -19.55 8.76
CA LEU A 86 -13.47 -19.94 10.07
C LEU A 86 -14.89 -19.45 10.34
N ILE A 87 -15.26 -18.28 9.81
CA ILE A 87 -16.55 -17.62 10.09
C ILE A 87 -17.43 -17.61 8.84
N GLY A 88 -16.84 -17.36 7.66
CA GLY A 88 -17.57 -17.26 6.40
C GLY A 88 -18.38 -15.97 6.24
N GLY A 89 -19.24 -15.94 5.23
CA GLY A 89 -20.04 -14.76 4.87
C GLY A 89 -19.17 -13.53 4.62
N GLN A 90 -19.53 -12.40 5.25
CA GLN A 90 -18.84 -11.11 5.09
C GLN A 90 -17.60 -10.92 5.97
N ALA A 91 -17.23 -11.91 6.79
CA ALA A 91 -16.12 -11.76 7.75
C ALA A 91 -14.77 -11.48 7.06
N GLY A 92 -14.44 -12.20 5.98
CA GLY A 92 -13.21 -11.97 5.23
C GLY A 92 -13.13 -10.57 4.61
N PRO A 93 -14.12 -10.13 3.82
CA PRO A 93 -14.17 -8.77 3.27
C PRO A 93 -14.07 -7.67 4.33
N LEU A 94 -14.78 -7.78 5.45
CA LEU A 94 -14.72 -6.77 6.51
C LEU A 94 -13.33 -6.67 7.16
N VAL A 95 -12.69 -7.81 7.42
CA VAL A 95 -11.33 -7.85 7.96
C VAL A 95 -10.32 -7.34 6.94
N ALA A 96 -10.46 -7.69 5.66
CA ALA A 96 -9.61 -7.17 4.59
C ALA A 96 -9.75 -5.64 4.45
N PHE A 97 -10.97 -5.12 4.54
CA PHE A 97 -11.20 -3.67 4.52
C PHE A 97 -10.59 -2.97 5.74
N ALA A 98 -10.74 -3.53 6.94
CA ALA A 98 -10.09 -3.00 8.14
C ALA A 98 -8.56 -3.01 8.02
N ALA A 99 -7.98 -4.09 7.47
CA ALA A 99 -6.55 -4.19 7.20
C ALA A 99 -6.08 -3.15 6.17
N LEU A 100 -6.87 -2.90 5.12
CA LEU A 100 -6.59 -1.87 4.12
C LEU A 100 -6.52 -0.47 4.76
N LEU A 101 -7.43 -0.15 5.68
CA LEU A 101 -7.39 1.12 6.40
C LEU A 101 -6.21 1.21 7.38
N ALA A 102 -5.82 0.09 7.99
CA ALA A 102 -4.70 0.06 8.93
C ALA A 102 -3.34 0.24 8.26
N GLN A 103 -3.22 -0.05 6.96
CA GLN A 103 -1.95 0.07 6.24
C GLN A 103 -1.73 1.43 5.55
N THR A 104 -2.73 2.32 5.50
CA THR A 104 -2.61 3.69 4.97
C THR A 104 -2.11 4.66 6.02
#